data_AF-B0DUP8-F1
#
_entry.id   AF-B0DUP8-F1
#
_cell.length_a   1.000
_cell.length_b   1.000
_cell.length_c   1.000
_cell.angle_alpha   90.00
_cell.angle_beta   90.00
_cell.angle_gamma   90.00
#
_symmetry.space_group_name_H-M   'P 1'
#
loop_
_entity.id
_entity.type
_entity.pdbx_description
1 polymer ?
#
loop_
_entity_poly.entity_id
_entity_poly.type
_entity_poly.pdbx_seq_one_letter_code
_entity_poly.pdbx_strand_id
1 'polypeptide(L)'
;MKLAYSLRTPLKIPKEGCGEVTAHGLAKCGFGDELLGAFNTLHGEDLSTFLVSWVDSIRNELVSNTHGFLPSRRPALADAIPPNFPPVNVIEFYVQPKTTSFFPSGKLPFAAWKPREIRINKLASFSAKNLGWTDATALRKTFHSNIWEGVFLQMLISPWVLYNPETHIMQTDNMNTTILELQPKQRQTRRQSNICSWHRVKISTNNFIEFSV
;
A
#
# COMPACT_ATOMS: atom_id res chain seq x y z
N MET A 1 -6.44 8.39 28.47
CA MET A 1 -5.23 9.19 28.77
C MET A 1 -4.56 9.53 27.43
N LYS A 2 -4.93 10.66 26.82
CA LYS A 2 -4.38 11.12 25.53
C LYS A 2 -3.10 11.91 25.81
N LEU A 3 -1.94 11.33 25.51
CA LEU A 3 -0.70 12.11 25.45
C LEU A 3 -0.71 12.86 24.11
N ALA A 4 -1.00 14.16 24.19
CA ALA A 4 -0.86 15.08 23.09
C ALA A 4 0.63 15.23 22.78
N TYR A 5 1.08 14.73 21.64
CA TYR A 5 2.37 15.09 21.08
C TYR A 5 2.29 16.54 20.61
N SER A 6 2.47 17.49 21.53
CA SER A 6 2.75 18.86 21.14
C SER A 6 4.15 18.85 20.50
N LEU A 7 4.21 18.89 19.16
CA LEU A 7 5.43 19.28 18.46
C LEU A 7 5.79 20.68 18.96
N ARG A 8 6.73 20.79 19.90
CA ARG A 8 7.32 22.07 20.30
C ARG A 8 7.99 22.62 19.07
N THR A 9 7.38 23.66 18.51
CA THR A 9 7.80 24.47 17.36
C THR A 9 7.92 23.70 16.03
N PRO A 10 7.38 24.24 14.92
CA PRO A 10 7.66 23.69 13.61
C PRO A 10 9.17 23.75 13.36
N LEU A 11 9.72 22.64 12.88
CA LEU A 11 11.11 22.55 12.44
C LEU A 11 11.38 23.72 11.50
N LYS A 12 12.17 24.71 11.94
CA LYS A 12 12.79 25.68 11.04
C LYS A 12 13.91 24.96 10.29
N ILE A 13 13.52 24.05 9.39
CA ILE A 13 14.40 23.61 8.32
C ILE A 13 14.76 24.89 7.54
N PRO A 14 16.01 25.11 7.12
CA PRO A 14 16.34 26.16 6.17
C PRO A 14 15.62 25.86 4.85
N LYS A 15 14.33 26.19 4.77
CA LYS A 15 13.49 26.02 3.58
C LYS A 15 13.96 26.96 2.47
N GLU A 16 14.62 28.04 2.86
CA GLU A 16 15.30 28.97 1.97
C GLU A 16 16.72 28.43 1.69
N GLY A 17 16.87 27.64 0.63
CA GLY A 17 18.18 27.33 0.05
C GLY A 17 18.53 25.84 -0.11
N CYS A 18 17.95 24.93 0.68
CA CYS A 18 18.14 23.48 0.53
C CYS A 18 16.95 22.83 -0.19
N GLY A 19 17.02 22.77 -1.52
CA GLY A 19 16.04 22.07 -2.35
C GLY A 19 16.37 20.58 -2.52
N GLU A 20 15.44 19.83 -3.12
CA GLU A 20 15.57 18.40 -3.41
C GLU A 20 16.90 18.06 -4.11
N VAL A 21 17.30 18.84 -5.11
CA VAL A 21 18.55 18.61 -5.87
C VAL A 21 19.79 18.67 -4.97
N THR A 22 19.85 19.63 -4.05
CA THR A 22 20.97 19.77 -3.11
C THR A 22 20.97 18.66 -2.09
N ALA A 23 19.80 18.34 -1.52
CA ALA A 23 19.66 17.25 -0.56
C ALA A 23 20.05 15.90 -1.19
N HIS A 24 19.63 15.66 -2.43
CA HIS A 24 20.01 14.46 -3.19
C HIS A 24 21.52 14.41 -3.49
N GLY A 25 22.13 15.55 -3.83
CA GLY A 25 23.58 15.65 -4.02
C GLY A 25 24.34 15.31 -2.73
N LEU A 26 23.93 15.86 -1.59
CA LEU A 26 24.52 15.53 -0.28
C LEU A 26 24.32 14.05 0.09
N ALA A 27 23.16 13.47 -0.23
CA ALA A 27 22.93 12.04 -0.03
C ALA A 27 23.90 11.19 -0.87
N LYS A 28 24.19 11.59 -2.12
CA LYS A 28 25.19 10.94 -2.98
C LYS A 28 26.62 11.07 -2.47
N CYS A 29 26.93 12.10 -1.68
CA CYS A 29 28.23 12.21 -1.00
C CYS A 29 28.38 11.19 0.14
N GLY A 30 27.34 10.42 0.50
CA GLY A 30 27.39 9.41 1.57
C GLY A 30 27.02 9.93 2.96
N PHE A 31 26.70 11.22 3.12
CA PHE A 31 26.34 11.80 4.43
C PHE A 31 25.12 11.14 5.05
N GLY A 32 24.17 10.65 4.23
CA GLY A 32 22.99 9.92 4.72
C GLY A 32 23.34 8.55 5.29
N ASP A 33 24.25 7.83 4.65
CA ASP A 33 24.71 6.51 5.09
C ASP A 33 25.54 6.62 6.38
N GLU A 34 26.40 7.64 6.44
CA GLU A 34 27.20 7.95 7.64
C GLU A 34 26.29 8.28 8.84
N LEU A 35 25.28 9.13 8.63
CA LEU A 35 24.30 9.48 9.65
C LEU A 35 23.52 8.25 10.14
N LEU A 36 23.06 7.40 9.22
CA LEU A 36 22.36 6.16 9.58
C LEU A 36 23.27 5.20 10.36
N GLY A 37 24.54 5.06 9.93
CA GLY A 37 25.54 4.26 10.62
C GLY A 37 25.78 4.72 12.05
N ALA A 38 25.91 6.02 12.26
CA ALA A 38 26.07 6.62 13.58
C ALA A 38 24.86 6.37 14.48
N PHE A 39 23.63 6.55 13.99
CA PHE A 39 22.42 6.30 14.78
C PHE A 39 22.22 4.82 15.16
N ASN A 40 22.83 3.90 14.40
CA ASN A 40 22.78 2.47 14.70
C ASN A 40 23.87 2.01 15.67
N THR A 41 24.92 2.81 15.90
CA THR A 41 26.12 2.38 16.64
C THR A 41 26.51 3.28 17.82
N LEU A 42 26.18 4.57 17.75
CA LEU A 42 26.55 5.58 18.74
C LEU A 42 25.32 6.02 19.56
N HIS A 43 25.56 6.35 20.83
CA HIS A 43 24.52 6.78 21.76
C HIS A 43 25.03 7.91 22.67
N GLY A 44 24.11 8.69 23.24
CA GLY A 44 24.44 9.72 24.24
C GLY A 44 25.44 10.77 23.73
N GLU A 45 26.52 10.99 24.50
CA GLU A 45 27.53 12.00 24.21
C GLU A 45 28.31 11.71 22.90
N ASP A 46 28.57 10.44 22.59
CA ASP A 46 29.29 10.05 21.37
C ASP A 46 28.50 10.45 20.12
N LEU A 47 27.19 10.20 20.13
CA LEU A 47 26.30 10.61 19.04
C LEU A 47 26.24 12.15 18.93
N SER A 48 26.20 12.85 20.05
CA SER A 48 26.18 14.33 20.03
C SER A 48 27.47 14.91 19.45
N THR A 49 28.62 14.32 19.79
CA THR A 49 29.93 14.73 19.28
C THR A 49 30.07 14.43 17.79
N PHE A 50 29.62 13.24 17.36
CA PHE A 50 29.56 12.87 15.95
C PHE A 50 28.72 13.88 15.15
N LEU A 51 27.52 14.24 15.62
CA LEU A 51 26.64 15.15 14.90
C LEU A 51 27.26 16.53 14.67
N VAL A 52 28.02 17.06 15.62
CA VAL A 52 28.76 18.33 15.43
C VAL A 52 29.75 18.20 14.28
N SER A 53 30.59 17.15 14.29
CA SER A 53 31.57 16.91 13.23
C SER A 53 30.93 16.62 11.87
N TRP A 54 29.80 15.93 11.86
CA TRP A 54 29.04 15.60 10.66
C TRP A 54 28.43 16.85 10.01
N VAL A 55 27.87 17.77 10.81
CA VAL A 55 27.38 19.06 10.32
C VAL A 55 28.50 19.88 9.70
N ASP A 56 29.67 19.92 10.32
CA ASP A 56 30.82 20.65 9.80
C ASP A 56 31.30 20.05 8.48
N SER A 57 31.31 18.73 8.33
CA SER A 57 31.58 18.05 7.06
C SER A 57 30.58 18.43 5.96
N ILE A 58 29.28 18.51 6.28
CA ILE A 58 28.27 18.98 5.33
C ILE A 58 28.50 20.43 4.93
N ARG A 59 28.78 21.32 5.89
CA ARG A 59 29.08 22.73 5.62
C ARG A 59 30.28 22.86 4.70
N ASN A 60 31.34 22.10 4.97
CA ASN A 60 32.54 22.05 4.14
C ASN A 60 32.24 21.56 2.72
N GLU A 61 31.43 20.52 2.55
CA GLU A 61 31.03 20.06 1.21
C GLU A 61 30.14 21.08 0.49
N LEU A 62 29.24 21.78 1.19
CA LEU A 62 28.44 22.85 0.59
C LEU A 62 29.30 24.02 0.10
N VAL A 63 30.35 24.38 0.82
CA VAL A 63 31.28 25.46 0.42
C VAL A 63 32.19 25.02 -0.72
N SER A 64 32.73 23.80 -0.66
CA SER A 64 33.80 23.35 -1.55
C SER A 64 33.30 22.58 -2.78
N ASN A 65 32.20 21.84 -2.64
CA ASN A 65 31.67 20.85 -3.58
C ASN A 65 32.76 19.85 -4.02
N THR A 66 33.56 19.34 -3.07
CA THR A 66 34.70 18.46 -3.38
C THR A 66 34.30 17.13 -3.99
N HIS A 67 33.13 16.60 -3.65
CA HIS A 67 32.61 15.37 -4.24
C HIS A 67 32.01 15.62 -5.63
N GLY A 68 31.66 16.86 -5.96
CA GLY A 68 31.12 17.24 -7.26
C GLY A 68 29.68 16.81 -7.52
N PHE A 69 28.96 16.32 -6.50
CA PHE A 69 27.55 15.90 -6.65
C PHE A 69 26.55 17.04 -6.47
N LEU A 70 26.98 18.21 -5.99
CA LEU A 70 26.13 19.39 -5.92
C LEU A 70 26.14 20.14 -7.26
N PRO A 71 25.01 20.73 -7.69
CA PRO A 71 24.93 21.50 -8.94
C PRO A 71 25.81 22.76 -8.92
N SER A 72 26.08 23.30 -7.73
CA SER A 72 26.97 24.43 -7.50
C SER A 72 27.40 24.45 -6.03
N ARG A 73 28.46 25.21 -5.73
CA ARG A 73 28.80 25.58 -4.33
C ARG A 73 27.66 26.43 -3.74
N ARG A 74 27.41 26.28 -2.44
CA ARG A 74 26.32 26.92 -1.69
C ARG A 74 26.79 27.42 -0.32
N PRO A 75 27.75 28.37 -0.25
CA PRO A 75 28.27 28.90 1.02
C PRO A 75 27.18 29.53 1.89
N ALA A 76 26.24 30.29 1.30
CA ALA A 76 25.11 30.86 2.03
C ALA A 76 24.23 29.80 2.71
N LEU A 77 24.12 28.60 2.11
CA LEU A 77 23.40 27.50 2.74
C LEU A 77 24.21 26.87 3.88
N ALA A 78 25.53 26.76 3.72
CA ALA A 78 26.41 26.26 4.78
C ALA A 78 26.30 27.13 6.04
N ASP A 79 26.29 28.46 5.88
CA ASP A 79 26.13 29.43 6.98
C ASP A 79 24.73 29.37 7.63
N ALA A 80 23.71 29.02 6.85
CA ALA A 80 22.33 28.93 7.32
C ALA A 80 22.02 27.64 8.08
N ILE A 81 22.84 26.58 7.97
CA ILE A 81 22.65 25.34 8.73
C ILE A 81 22.98 25.60 10.19
N PRO A 82 22.05 25.41 11.14
CA PRO A 82 22.33 25.64 12.54
C PRO A 82 23.15 24.49 13.14
N PRO A 83 23.91 24.72 14.23
CA PRO A 83 24.80 23.71 14.82
C PRO A 83 24.05 22.53 15.46
N ASN A 84 22.76 22.69 15.76
CA ASN A 84 21.88 21.65 16.28
C ASN A 84 21.06 20.94 15.19
N PHE A 85 21.36 21.20 13.92
CA PHE A 85 20.88 20.36 12.83
C PHE A 85 21.65 19.04 12.84
N PRO A 86 21.05 17.92 12.45
CA PRO A 86 19.63 17.66 12.33
C PRO A 86 19.02 17.37 13.72
N PRO A 87 17.75 17.75 13.98
CA PRO A 87 17.10 17.41 15.25
C PRO A 87 17.02 15.89 15.45
N VAL A 88 17.63 15.39 16.52
CA VAL A 88 17.75 13.94 16.82
C VAL A 88 16.39 13.24 16.82
N ASN A 89 15.38 13.88 17.44
CA ASN A 89 14.01 13.38 17.49
C ASN A 89 13.37 13.17 16.11
N VAL A 90 13.74 13.98 15.11
CA VAL A 90 13.24 13.82 13.75
C VAL A 90 13.87 12.61 13.09
N ILE A 91 15.17 12.39 13.28
CA ILE A 91 15.85 11.22 12.72
C ILE A 91 15.30 9.94 13.32
N GLU A 92 15.07 9.91 14.63
CA GLU A 92 14.48 8.76 15.32
C GLU A 92 13.14 8.33 14.70
N PHE A 93 12.32 9.27 14.21
CA PHE A 93 11.07 8.92 13.52
C PHE A 93 11.29 8.13 12.22
N TYR A 94 12.42 8.29 11.55
CA TYR A 94 12.76 7.58 10.31
C TYR A 94 13.61 6.34 10.56
N VAL A 95 14.57 6.39 11.49
CA VAL A 95 15.48 5.27 11.80
C VAL A 95 14.77 4.22 12.64
N GLN A 96 13.97 4.63 13.62
CA GLN A 96 13.23 3.73 14.52
C GLN A 96 11.75 4.13 14.59
N PRO A 97 11.02 4.01 13.47
CA PRO A 97 9.62 4.38 13.44
C PRO A 97 8.84 3.49 14.42
N LYS A 98 8.01 4.12 15.27
CA LYS A 98 7.04 3.40 16.09
C LYS A 98 5.99 2.77 15.19
N THR A 99 6.22 1.52 14.83
CA THR A 99 5.29 0.70 14.04
C THR A 99 4.60 -0.31 14.95
N THR A 100 3.55 -0.95 14.45
CA THR A 100 2.97 -2.11 15.14
C THR A 100 4.04 -3.17 15.33
N SER A 101 4.19 -3.68 16.54
CA SER A 101 5.16 -4.72 16.88
C SER A 101 5.08 -5.88 15.88
N PHE A 102 6.19 -6.23 15.26
CA PHE A 102 6.29 -7.45 14.47
C PHE A 102 6.08 -8.64 15.42
N PHE A 103 4.99 -9.38 15.25
CA PHE A 103 4.72 -10.56 16.08
C PHE A 103 5.87 -11.58 15.87
N PRO A 104 6.50 -12.11 16.93
CA PRO A 104 7.62 -13.06 16.82
C PRO A 104 7.28 -14.38 16.11
N SER A 105 6.00 -14.62 15.81
CA SER A 105 5.52 -15.90 15.27
C SER A 105 5.74 -16.07 13.77
N GLY A 106 6.36 -15.11 13.07
CA GLY A 106 6.64 -15.18 11.62
C GLY A 106 5.39 -15.25 10.73
N LYS A 107 4.19 -15.20 11.32
CA LYS A 107 2.92 -15.18 10.60
C LYS A 107 2.49 -13.74 10.50
N LEU A 108 2.61 -13.16 9.30
CA LEU A 108 1.90 -11.92 8.97
C LEU A 108 0.44 -12.08 9.42
N PRO A 109 -0.21 -11.05 9.99
CA PRO A 109 -1.63 -11.13 10.35
C PRO A 109 -2.52 -11.48 9.14
N PHE A 110 -2.01 -11.23 7.94
CA PHE A 110 -2.60 -11.55 6.65
C PHE A 110 -2.37 -12.99 6.19
N ALA A 111 -1.44 -13.75 6.78
CA ALA A 111 -1.26 -15.18 6.45
C ALA A 111 -2.50 -16.02 6.81
N ALA A 112 -3.36 -15.50 7.71
CA ALA A 112 -4.65 -16.08 8.04
C ALA A 112 -5.80 -15.62 7.12
N TRP A 113 -5.54 -14.72 6.15
CA TRP A 113 -6.54 -14.28 5.18
C TRP A 113 -6.77 -15.39 4.16
N LYS A 114 -7.69 -16.29 4.51
CA LYS A 114 -8.24 -17.25 3.57
C LYS A 114 -9.24 -16.56 2.64
N PRO A 115 -9.33 -16.93 1.36
CA PRO A 115 -10.45 -16.53 0.52
C PRO A 115 -11.76 -16.80 1.27
N ARG A 116 -12.54 -15.74 1.51
CA ARG A 116 -13.84 -15.84 2.17
C ARG A 116 -14.92 -15.63 1.13
N GLU A 117 -15.84 -16.56 1.08
CA GLU A 117 -17.00 -16.46 0.21
C GLU A 117 -17.82 -15.19 0.52
N ILE A 118 -18.21 -14.45 -0.52
CA ILE A 118 -19.05 -13.26 -0.36
C ILE A 118 -20.46 -13.69 0.10
N ARG A 119 -20.92 -13.11 1.20
CA ARG A 119 -22.28 -13.36 1.72
C ARG A 119 -23.27 -12.35 1.14
N ILE A 120 -23.90 -12.70 0.01
CA ILE A 120 -24.79 -11.82 -0.75
C ILE A 120 -25.95 -11.30 0.09
N ASN A 121 -26.57 -12.15 0.91
CA ASN A 121 -27.65 -11.78 1.81
C ASN A 121 -27.24 -10.72 2.85
N LYS A 122 -26.04 -10.85 3.44
CA LYS A 122 -25.50 -9.86 4.38
C LYS A 122 -25.15 -8.56 3.68
N LEU A 123 -24.65 -8.63 2.45
CA LEU A 123 -24.35 -7.45 1.65
C LEU A 123 -25.64 -6.73 1.25
N ALA A 124 -26.68 -7.45 0.82
CA ALA A 124 -28.01 -6.91 0.55
C ALA A 124 -28.60 -6.22 1.79
N SER A 125 -28.55 -6.89 2.95
CA SER A 125 -28.98 -6.32 4.23
C SER A 125 -28.18 -5.07 4.61
N PHE A 126 -26.87 -5.07 4.38
CA PHE A 126 -26.01 -3.93 4.63
C PHE A 126 -26.36 -2.75 3.72
N SER A 127 -26.58 -3.00 2.42
CA SER A 127 -26.94 -1.98 1.44
C SER A 127 -28.32 -1.39 1.72
N ALA A 128 -29.31 -2.20 2.10
CA ALA A 128 -30.63 -1.71 2.48
C ALA A 128 -30.54 -0.79 3.72
N LYS A 129 -29.75 -1.18 4.73
CA LYS A 129 -29.61 -0.43 5.99
C LYS A 129 -28.78 0.86 5.85
N ASN A 130 -27.70 0.84 5.08
CA ASN A 130 -26.70 1.92 5.08
C ASN A 130 -26.72 2.77 3.81
N LEU A 131 -27.21 2.23 2.69
CA LEU A 131 -27.20 2.90 1.39
C LEU A 131 -28.60 3.29 0.92
N GLY A 132 -29.64 2.97 1.70
CA GLY A 132 -31.03 3.28 1.37
C GLY A 132 -31.59 2.47 0.20
N TRP A 133 -30.93 1.36 -0.18
CA TRP A 133 -31.38 0.49 -1.28
C TRP A 133 -32.44 -0.49 -0.77
N THR A 134 -33.63 0.03 -0.46
CA THR A 134 -34.73 -0.73 0.13
C THR A 134 -35.65 -1.39 -0.89
N ASP A 135 -35.67 -0.90 -2.13
CA ASP A 135 -36.40 -1.53 -3.23
C ASP A 135 -35.65 -2.76 -3.73
N ALA A 136 -36.26 -3.93 -3.60
CA ALA A 136 -35.70 -5.21 -4.01
C ALA A 136 -35.37 -5.25 -5.52
N THR A 137 -36.14 -4.56 -6.36
CA THR A 137 -35.91 -4.56 -7.82
C THR A 137 -34.70 -3.71 -8.21
N ALA A 138 -34.60 -2.49 -7.68
CA ALA A 138 -33.42 -1.64 -7.82
C ALA A 138 -32.15 -2.26 -7.19
N LEU A 139 -32.30 -2.92 -6.05
CA LEU A 139 -31.22 -3.65 -5.39
C LEU A 139 -30.67 -4.76 -6.28
N ARG A 140 -31.55 -5.62 -6.80
CA ARG A 140 -31.18 -6.69 -7.73
C ARG A 140 -30.47 -6.16 -8.97
N LYS A 141 -30.99 -5.09 -9.57
CA LYS A 141 -30.39 -4.46 -10.76
C LYS A 141 -28.97 -3.96 -10.47
N THR A 142 -28.78 -3.29 -9.34
CA THR A 142 -27.49 -2.73 -8.93
C THR A 142 -26.46 -3.81 -8.60
N PHE A 143 -26.87 -4.87 -7.92
CA PHE A 143 -26.00 -6.01 -7.63
C PHE A 143 -25.58 -6.73 -8.92
N HIS A 144 -26.53 -6.91 -9.84
CA HIS A 144 -26.26 -7.53 -11.13
C HIS A 144 -25.28 -6.73 -11.99
N SER A 145 -25.37 -5.40 -11.99
CA SER A 145 -24.47 -4.56 -12.81
C SER A 145 -23.07 -4.41 -12.21
N ASN A 146 -22.94 -4.43 -10.88
CA ASN A 146 -21.71 -3.97 -10.22
C ASN A 146 -20.95 -5.08 -9.48
N ILE A 147 -21.61 -6.15 -9.05
CA ILE A 147 -21.04 -7.12 -8.09
C ILE A 147 -20.89 -8.51 -8.73
N TRP A 148 -21.73 -8.86 -9.69
CA TRP A 148 -21.80 -10.21 -10.26
C TRP A 148 -20.56 -10.71 -10.97
N GLU A 149 -19.87 -9.86 -11.72
CA GLU A 149 -18.61 -10.27 -12.35
C GLU A 149 -17.57 -10.64 -11.27
N GLY A 150 -17.51 -9.87 -10.18
CA GLY A 150 -16.63 -10.14 -9.05
C GLY A 150 -16.99 -11.41 -8.27
N VAL A 151 -18.29 -11.64 -8.02
CA VAL A 151 -18.77 -12.86 -7.33
C VAL A 151 -18.46 -14.10 -8.15
N PHE A 152 -18.71 -14.06 -9.46
CA PHE A 152 -18.39 -15.17 -10.33
C PHE A 152 -16.88 -15.43 -10.42
N LEU A 153 -16.06 -14.40 -10.56
CA LEU A 153 -14.60 -14.55 -10.54
C LEU A 153 -14.11 -15.16 -9.23
N GLN A 154 -14.70 -14.76 -8.09
CA GLN A 154 -14.37 -15.35 -6.82
C GLN A 154 -14.73 -16.85 -6.77
N MET A 155 -15.89 -17.24 -7.32
CA MET A 155 -16.24 -18.65 -7.44
C MET A 155 -15.24 -19.41 -8.33
N LEU A 156 -14.84 -18.86 -9.47
CA LEU A 156 -13.87 -19.52 -10.35
C LEU A 156 -12.50 -19.76 -9.69
N ILE A 157 -12.05 -18.83 -8.84
CA ILE A 157 -10.72 -18.89 -8.20
C ILE A 157 -10.79 -19.58 -6.84
N SER A 158 -11.99 -19.74 -6.27
CA SER A 158 -12.14 -20.33 -4.94
C SER A 158 -11.85 -21.83 -4.99
N PRO A 159 -10.98 -22.34 -4.11
CA PRO A 159 -10.65 -23.76 -4.05
C PRO A 159 -11.81 -24.63 -3.52
N TRP A 160 -12.87 -23.99 -3.02
CA TRP A 160 -14.02 -24.65 -2.39
C TRP A 160 -15.21 -24.82 -3.34
N VAL A 161 -15.08 -24.43 -4.60
CA VAL A 161 -16.19 -24.55 -5.57
C VAL A 161 -16.22 -25.94 -6.15
N LEU A 162 -17.37 -26.60 -6.01
CA LEU A 162 -17.66 -27.87 -6.64
C LEU A 162 -18.41 -27.61 -7.95
N TYR A 163 -17.86 -28.10 -9.05
CA TYR A 163 -18.53 -28.08 -10.34
C TYR A 163 -19.04 -29.49 -10.66
N ASN A 164 -20.34 -29.61 -10.86
CA ASN A 164 -20.96 -30.83 -11.35
C ASN A 164 -21.11 -30.75 -12.89
N PRO A 165 -20.44 -31.62 -13.66
CA PRO A 165 -20.48 -31.59 -15.12
C PRO A 165 -21.82 -32.05 -15.72
N GLU A 166 -22.61 -32.86 -15.01
CA GLU A 166 -23.89 -33.38 -15.50
C GLU A 166 -25.00 -32.33 -15.38
N THR A 167 -24.99 -31.58 -14.28
CA THR A 167 -25.99 -30.54 -14.01
C THR A 167 -25.53 -29.15 -14.40
N HIS A 168 -24.25 -28.99 -14.77
CA HIS A 168 -23.58 -27.72 -15.02
C HIS A 168 -23.69 -26.72 -13.84
N ILE A 169 -23.82 -27.23 -12.62
CA ILE A 169 -23.94 -26.40 -11.41
C ILE A 169 -22.56 -26.20 -10.80
N MET A 170 -22.21 -24.95 -10.53
CA MET A 170 -21.13 -24.57 -9.62
C MET A 170 -21.72 -24.23 -8.26
N GLN A 171 -21.23 -24.87 -7.21
CA GLN A 171 -21.75 -24.69 -5.86
C GLN A 171 -20.61 -24.50 -4.85
N THR A 172 -20.88 -23.67 -3.87
CA THR A 172 -20.13 -23.44 -2.63
C THR A 172 -21.05 -23.69 -1.44
N ASP A 173 -20.53 -23.54 -0.22
CA ASP A 173 -21.32 -23.69 1.01
C ASP A 173 -22.48 -22.68 1.08
N ASN A 174 -22.34 -21.48 0.49
CA ASN A 174 -23.33 -20.42 0.62
C ASN A 174 -23.94 -19.95 -0.71
N MET A 175 -23.50 -20.49 -1.86
CA MET A 175 -23.98 -20.07 -3.17
C MET A 175 -24.03 -21.23 -4.16
N ASN A 176 -24.94 -21.14 -5.14
CA ASN A 176 -24.92 -22.01 -6.31
C ASN A 176 -25.27 -21.21 -7.56
N THR A 177 -24.75 -21.66 -8.70
CA THR A 177 -25.08 -21.10 -10.00
C THR A 177 -25.00 -22.17 -11.07
N THR A 178 -25.83 -22.00 -12.09
CA THR A 178 -25.81 -22.87 -13.26
C THR A 178 -25.02 -22.17 -14.36
N ILE A 179 -24.04 -22.86 -14.94
CA ILE A 179 -23.40 -22.46 -16.18
C ILE A 179 -24.40 -22.75 -17.30
N LEU A 180 -24.93 -21.69 -17.91
CA LEU A 180 -25.91 -21.77 -18.99
C LEU A 180 -25.25 -22.02 -20.35
N GLU A 181 -24.04 -21.48 -20.55
CA GLU A 181 -23.33 -21.58 -21.81
C GLU A 181 -21.82 -21.48 -21.57
N LEU A 182 -21.06 -22.37 -22.19
CA LEU A 182 -19.59 -22.32 -22.20
C LEU A 182 -19.12 -22.45 -23.66
N GLN A 183 -18.76 -21.32 -24.26
CA GLN A 183 -18.39 -21.26 -25.68
C GLN A 183 -16.93 -20.89 -25.86
N PRO A 184 -16.12 -21.70 -26.57
CA PRO A 184 -14.80 -21.26 -26.98
C PRO A 184 -14.94 -20.06 -27.93
N LYS A 185 -14.14 -19.03 -27.69
CA LYS A 185 -14.02 -17.85 -28.53
C LYS A 185 -12.61 -17.83 -29.10
N GLN A 186 -12.51 -17.80 -30.42
CA GLN A 186 -11.26 -17.39 -31.05
C GLN A 186 -11.27 -15.87 -31.22
N ARG A 187 -10.21 -15.22 -30.74
CA ARG A 187 -10.00 -13.79 -30.97
C ARG A 187 -9.13 -13.65 -32.19
N GLN A 188 -9.62 -12.98 -33.23
CA GLN A 188 -8.76 -12.50 -34.30
C GLN A 188 -7.99 -11.29 -33.77
N THR A 189 -6.85 -11.50 -33.09
CA THR A 189 -5.94 -10.41 -32.73
C THR A 189 -4.85 -10.26 -33.78
N ARG A 190 -4.58 -9.01 -34.19
CA ARG A 190 -3.49 -8.65 -35.10
C ARG A 190 -2.09 -8.78 -34.48
N ARG A 191 -2.01 -9.02 -33.17
CA ARG A 191 -0.78 -9.32 -32.43
C ARG A 191 -0.91 -10.70 -31.81
N GLN A 192 0.12 -11.52 -31.99
CA GLN A 192 0.27 -12.82 -31.34
C GLN A 192 0.30 -12.61 -29.82
N SER A 193 -0.82 -12.89 -29.15
CA SER A 193 -0.82 -13.10 -27.71
C SER A 193 -0.64 -14.60 -27.45
N ASN A 194 0.20 -14.98 -26.48
CA ASN A 194 0.42 -16.38 -26.07
C ASN A 194 -0.81 -17.05 -25.42
N ILE A 195 -1.97 -16.38 -25.39
CA ILE A 195 -3.22 -16.90 -24.85
C ILE A 195 -4.03 -17.51 -26.00
N CYS A 196 -3.93 -18.83 -26.17
CA CYS A 196 -4.49 -19.55 -27.31
C CYS A 196 -5.98 -19.91 -27.21
N SER A 197 -6.61 -19.82 -26.04
CA SER A 197 -8.03 -20.15 -25.86
C SER A 197 -8.75 -19.17 -24.96
N TRP A 198 -9.90 -18.68 -25.43
CA TRP A 198 -10.83 -17.90 -24.64
C TRP A 198 -12.13 -18.68 -24.52
N HIS A 199 -12.80 -18.56 -23.38
CA HIS A 199 -14.14 -19.09 -23.21
C HIS A 199 -15.07 -17.95 -22.81
N ARG A 200 -16.20 -17.85 -23.50
CA ARG A 200 -17.34 -17.05 -23.06
C ARG A 200 -18.21 -17.93 -22.19
N VAL A 201 -18.41 -17.50 -20.95
CA VAL A 201 -19.29 -18.18 -20.00
C VAL A 201 -20.55 -17.34 -19.82
N LYS A 202 -21.73 -17.95 -19.91
CA LYS A 202 -22.98 -17.38 -19.40
C LYS A 202 -23.40 -18.17 -18.17
N ILE A 203 -23.83 -17.46 -17.13
CA ILE A 203 -24.22 -18.04 -15.85
C ILE A 203 -25.61 -17.57 -15.43
N SER A 204 -26.32 -18.41 -14.68
CA SER A 204 -27.60 -18.07 -14.08
C SER A 204 -27.38 -17.28 -12.80
N THR A 205 -28.04 -16.13 -12.71
CA THR A 205 -27.98 -15.25 -11.54
C THR A 205 -29.18 -15.42 -10.60
N ASN A 206 -30.10 -16.32 -10.93
CA ASN A 206 -31.36 -16.50 -10.22
C ASN A 206 -31.18 -17.22 -8.87
N ASN A 207 -30.31 -18.23 -8.84
CA ASN A 207 -30.18 -19.12 -7.68
C ASN A 207 -29.38 -18.48 -6.52
N PHE A 208 -28.69 -17.37 -6.77
CA PHE A 208 -27.98 -16.62 -5.73
C PHE A 208 -28.89 -15.74 -4.87
N ILE A 209 -30.11 -15.46 -5.33
CA ILE A 209 -31.00 -14.45 -4.73
C ILE A 209 -32.01 -15.09 -3.77
N GLU A 210 -32.24 -16.41 -3.84
CA GLU A 210 -33.22 -17.11 -2.99
C GLU A 210 -32.93 -16.99 -1.48
N PHE A 211 -31.72 -16.56 -1.08
CA PHE A 211 -31.35 -16.31 0.32
C PHE A 211 -31.58 -14.86 0.80
N SER A 212 -32.32 -14.04 0.05
CA SER A 212 -32.50 -12.60 0.30
C SER A 212 -33.85 -12.21 0.92
N VAL A 213 -34.64 -13.17 1.39
CA VAL A 213 -35.90 -12.94 2.13
C VAL A 213 -35.79 -13.56 3.52
#